data_AF-Z4WTW4-F1
#
_entry.id   AF-Z4WTW4-F1
#
_cell.length_a   1.000
_cell.length_b   1.000
_cell.length_c   1.000
_cell.angle_alpha   90.00
_cell.angle_beta   90.00
_cell.angle_gamma   90.00
#
_symmetry.space_group_name_H-M   'P 1'
#
loop_
_entity.id
_entity.type
_entity.pdbx_description
1 polymer ?
#
loop_
_entity_poly.entity_id
_entity_poly.type
_entity_poly.pdbx_seq_one_letter_code
_entity_poly.pdbx_strand_id
1 'polypeptide(L)'
;MKIQIIRSALALLLIVAGVACKKVAVGYLDADHASFPKKEVQAYRKVADDSPHSTKQKYPAPWSSGRIQGVSGTNPVNYLLSDVKASDGGDAARFKEEEKKGTITVSGGTINVFPAAVKVLPNGRYTVSLKVYNEGHTKILTDICTFIIQEEE
;
A
#
# COMPACT_ATOMS: atom_id res chain seq x y z
N MET A 1 57.36 -11.46 -25.10
CA MET A 1 57.03 -10.80 -23.82
C MET A 1 56.12 -9.59 -23.98
N LYS A 2 56.46 -8.58 -24.81
CA LYS A 2 55.64 -7.36 -25.02
C LYS A 2 54.20 -7.63 -25.50
N ILE A 3 53.99 -8.57 -26.43
CA ILE A 3 52.66 -8.90 -26.98
C ILE A 3 51.73 -9.56 -25.94
N GLN A 4 52.28 -10.38 -25.04
CA GLN A 4 51.51 -11.03 -23.96
C GLN A 4 51.01 -9.98 -22.95
N ILE A 5 51.86 -9.01 -22.61
CA ILE A 5 51.53 -7.92 -21.68
C ILE A 5 50.43 -7.02 -22.26
N ILE A 6 50.48 -6.72 -23.56
CA ILE A 6 49.46 -5.92 -24.25
C ILE A 6 48.11 -6.65 -24.28
N ARG A 7 48.10 -7.97 -24.55
CA ARG A 7 46.87 -8.78 -24.53
C ARG A 7 46.25 -8.87 -23.14
N SER A 8 47.06 -9.07 -22.11
CA SER A 8 46.59 -9.09 -20.71
C SER A 8 46.06 -7.73 -20.27
N ALA A 9 46.70 -6.63 -20.67
CA ALA A 9 46.24 -5.28 -20.37
C ALA A 9 44.90 -4.95 -21.09
N LEU A 10 44.75 -5.36 -22.35
CA LEU A 10 43.51 -5.16 -23.11
C LEU A 10 42.35 -6.00 -22.57
N ALA A 11 42.61 -7.24 -22.14
CA ALA A 11 41.62 -8.09 -21.50
C ALA A 11 41.16 -7.50 -20.15
N LEU A 12 42.08 -6.95 -19.36
CA LEU A 12 41.76 -6.30 -18.09
C LEU A 12 40.93 -5.03 -18.30
N LEU A 13 41.24 -4.22 -19.32
CA LEU A 13 40.49 -3.01 -19.67
C LEU A 13 39.04 -3.32 -20.08
N LEU A 14 38.83 -4.40 -20.84
CA LEU A 14 37.50 -4.85 -21.26
C LEU A 14 36.66 -5.37 -20.07
N ILE A 15 37.29 -6.03 -19.09
CA ILE A 15 36.60 -6.47 -17.86
C ILE A 15 36.18 -5.26 -17.01
N VAL A 16 37.05 -4.24 -16.87
CA VAL A 16 36.74 -3.02 -16.11
C VAL A 16 35.63 -2.19 -16.78
N ALA A 17 35.57 -2.17 -18.11
CA ALA A 17 34.51 -1.48 -18.85
C ALA A 17 33.13 -2.14 -18.70
N GLY A 18 33.07 -3.47 -18.51
CA GLY A 18 31.81 -4.21 -18.32
C GLY A 18 31.12 -3.95 -16.97
N VAL A 19 31.84 -3.48 -15.95
CA VAL A 19 31.31 -3.21 -14.61
C VAL A 19 30.75 -1.79 -14.43
N ALA A 20 30.92 -0.91 -15.42
CA ALA A 20 30.61 0.51 -15.32
C ALA A 20 29.15 0.88 -15.66
N CYS A 21 28.34 -0.06 -16.16
CA CYS A 21 26.90 0.16 -16.36
C CYS A 21 26.14 0.08 -15.03
N LYS A 22 26.26 1.10 -14.17
CA LYS A 22 25.32 1.29 -13.06
C LYS A 22 24.05 1.93 -13.61
N LYS A 23 22.94 1.18 -13.59
CA LYS A 23 21.62 1.71 -13.98
C LYS A 23 21.25 2.85 -13.02
N VAL A 24 21.20 4.08 -13.53
CA VAL A 24 20.70 5.24 -12.76
C VAL A 24 19.20 5.08 -12.59
N ALA A 25 18.69 5.21 -11.36
CA ALA A 25 17.26 5.17 -11.10
C ALA A 25 16.59 6.35 -11.83
N VAL A 26 15.56 6.07 -12.63
CA VAL A 26 14.78 7.08 -13.34
C VAL A 26 13.68 7.56 -12.42
N GLY A 27 13.56 8.88 -12.26
CA GLY A 27 12.49 9.52 -11.50
C GLY A 27 12.83 9.82 -10.05
N TYR A 28 11.79 10.05 -9.26
CA TYR A 28 11.89 10.26 -7.81
C TYR A 28 10.61 9.81 -7.11
N LEU A 29 10.71 9.58 -5.81
CA LEU A 29 9.58 9.36 -4.92
C LEU A 29 9.89 9.99 -3.57
N ASP A 30 9.03 10.91 -3.14
CA ASP A 30 9.01 11.50 -1.82
C ASP A 30 7.64 11.22 -1.17
N ALA A 31 7.68 10.62 0.01
CA ALA A 31 6.51 10.36 0.83
C ALA A 31 6.87 10.51 2.31
N ASP A 32 7.79 11.42 2.65
CA ASP A 32 8.22 11.74 4.02
C ASP A 32 7.12 12.39 4.84
N HIS A 33 6.25 13.16 4.18
CA HIS A 33 5.13 13.85 4.80
C HIS A 33 3.78 13.23 4.44
N ALA A 34 3.79 11.98 3.98
CA ALA A 34 2.57 11.30 3.57
C ALA A 34 1.64 11.06 4.77
N SER A 35 0.36 11.43 4.64
CA SER A 35 -0.66 11.21 5.67
C SER A 35 -2.05 11.11 5.06
N PHE A 36 -2.92 10.33 5.70
CA PHE A 36 -4.34 10.38 5.40
C PHE A 36 -5.01 11.59 6.05
N PRO A 37 -6.11 12.12 5.47
CA PRO A 37 -6.89 13.20 6.06
C PRO A 37 -7.47 12.84 7.44
N LYS A 38 -7.89 11.58 7.59
CA LYS A 38 -8.29 10.98 8.87
C LYS A 38 -7.37 9.79 9.14
N LYS A 39 -6.77 9.76 10.33
CA LYS A 39 -5.94 8.62 10.77
C LYS A 39 -6.77 7.42 11.20
N GLU A 40 -8.05 7.65 11.49
CA GLU A 40 -8.98 6.62 11.93
C GLU A 40 -10.27 6.67 11.09
N VAL A 41 -10.77 5.50 10.71
CA VAL A 41 -12.03 5.32 9.99
C VAL A 41 -12.91 4.37 10.79
N GLN A 42 -14.06 4.87 11.24
CA GLN A 42 -15.08 4.06 11.90
C GLN A 42 -15.91 3.32 10.85
N ALA A 43 -16.08 2.01 11.01
CA ALA A 43 -16.83 1.15 10.12
C ALA A 43 -17.84 0.30 10.92
N TYR A 44 -19.09 0.31 10.47
CA TYR A 44 -20.23 -0.18 11.25
C TYR A 44 -20.90 -1.35 10.56
N ARG A 45 -21.10 -2.46 11.28
CA ARG A 45 -21.75 -3.65 10.72
C ARG A 45 -23.25 -3.45 10.50
N LYS A 46 -23.91 -2.78 11.45
CA LYS A 46 -25.33 -2.41 11.39
C LYS A 46 -25.41 -0.94 11.02
N VAL A 47 -26.10 -0.68 9.92
CA VAL A 47 -26.41 0.67 9.43
C VAL A 47 -27.87 0.70 9.02
N ALA A 48 -28.48 1.89 9.01
CA ALA A 48 -29.83 2.08 8.49
C ALA A 48 -29.93 1.62 7.02
N ASP A 49 -31.13 1.19 6.60
CA ASP A 49 -31.35 0.64 5.26
C ASP A 49 -31.01 1.65 4.14
N ASP A 50 -31.24 2.94 4.40
CA ASP A 50 -30.97 4.07 3.50
C ASP A 50 -29.51 4.57 3.54
N SER A 51 -28.68 4.02 4.43
CA SER A 51 -27.26 4.33 4.47
C SER A 51 -26.56 3.92 3.17
N PRO A 52 -25.61 4.72 2.66
CA PRO A 52 -24.82 4.34 1.49
C PRO A 52 -23.99 3.07 1.74
N HIS A 53 -23.68 2.74 2.99
CA HIS A 53 -22.93 1.54 3.37
C HIS A 53 -23.80 0.29 3.52
N SER A 54 -25.13 0.43 3.45
CA SER A 54 -26.04 -0.69 3.61
C SER A 54 -25.89 -1.71 2.50
N THR A 55 -25.84 -2.99 2.84
CA THR A 55 -25.83 -4.09 1.86
C THR A 55 -27.15 -4.20 1.09
N LYS A 56 -28.18 -3.44 1.46
CA LYS A 56 -29.44 -3.32 0.70
C LYS A 56 -29.34 -2.34 -0.46
N GLN A 57 -28.30 -1.51 -0.53
CA GLN A 57 -28.04 -0.64 -1.67
C GLN A 57 -27.62 -1.46 -2.89
N LYS A 58 -27.94 -0.98 -4.10
CA LYS A 58 -27.52 -1.62 -5.35
C LYS A 58 -25.99 -1.70 -5.47
N TYR A 59 -25.30 -0.67 -4.99
CA TYR A 59 -23.84 -0.57 -4.95
C TYR A 59 -23.41 0.00 -3.60
N PRO A 60 -23.26 -0.85 -2.56
CA PRO A 60 -22.90 -0.39 -1.22
C PRO A 60 -21.52 0.29 -1.21
N ALA A 61 -21.47 1.51 -0.70
CA ALA A 61 -20.25 2.28 -0.60
C ALA A 61 -19.32 1.70 0.47
N PRO A 62 -18.00 1.66 0.23
CA PRO A 62 -17.03 1.27 1.25
C PRO A 62 -16.87 2.35 2.32
N TRP A 63 -16.34 1.95 3.48
CA TRP A 63 -15.68 2.89 4.39
C TRP A 63 -14.27 3.17 3.85
N SER A 64 -13.99 4.44 3.57
CA SER A 64 -12.76 4.84 2.89
C SER A 64 -11.89 5.72 3.77
N SER A 65 -10.57 5.55 3.66
CA SER A 65 -9.56 6.42 4.32
C SER A 65 -9.51 7.84 3.76
N GLY A 66 -10.17 8.09 2.63
CA GLY A 66 -9.83 9.21 1.74
C GLY A 66 -8.49 8.97 1.03
N ARG A 67 -8.16 9.85 0.08
CA ARG A 67 -6.90 9.78 -0.66
C ARG A 67 -5.75 10.28 0.21
N ILE A 68 -4.68 9.49 0.31
CA ILE A 68 -3.45 9.89 0.98
C ILE A 68 -2.86 11.17 0.36
N GLN A 69 -2.41 12.09 1.21
CA GLN A 69 -1.78 13.36 0.83
C GLN A 69 -0.28 13.28 1.11
N GLY A 70 0.50 14.22 0.56
CA GLY A 70 1.93 14.32 0.84
C GLY A 70 2.80 13.25 0.17
N VAL A 71 2.31 12.65 -0.91
CA VAL A 71 3.10 11.77 -1.79
C VAL A 71 3.37 12.50 -3.09
N SER A 72 4.64 12.63 -3.45
CA SER A 72 5.10 13.22 -4.71
C SER A 72 6.05 12.24 -5.39
N GLY A 73 5.93 12.08 -6.71
CA GLY A 73 6.83 11.19 -7.44
C GLY A 73 6.55 11.16 -8.92
N THR A 74 7.50 10.61 -9.66
CA THR A 74 7.35 10.37 -11.10
C THR A 74 6.24 9.35 -11.35
N ASN A 75 5.31 9.69 -12.25
CA ASN A 75 4.19 8.81 -12.59
C ASN A 75 4.66 7.57 -13.37
N PRO A 76 4.02 6.41 -13.16
CA PRO A 76 2.91 6.17 -12.23
C PRO A 76 3.38 5.89 -10.79
N VAL A 77 2.75 6.54 -9.81
CA VAL A 77 2.89 6.22 -8.39
C VAL A 77 1.82 5.22 -7.97
N ASN A 78 2.25 4.10 -7.38
CA ASN A 78 1.42 2.96 -7.03
C ASN A 78 1.40 2.73 -5.51
N TYR A 79 0.34 2.08 -5.05
CA TYR A 79 0.06 1.84 -3.63
C TYR A 79 -0.41 0.41 -3.43
N LEU A 80 0.12 -0.26 -2.41
CA LEU A 80 -0.27 -1.61 -2.02
C LEU A 80 -0.37 -1.72 -0.50
N LEU A 81 -1.24 -2.60 -0.01
CA LEU A 81 -1.22 -2.98 1.39
C LEU A 81 0.09 -3.71 1.69
N SER A 82 0.88 -3.20 2.64
CA SER A 82 2.15 -3.80 3.02
C SER A 82 2.04 -4.65 4.28
N ASP A 83 1.30 -4.15 5.27
CA ASP A 83 1.10 -4.86 6.53
C ASP A 83 -0.19 -4.41 7.23
N VAL A 84 -0.67 -5.25 8.16
CA VAL A 84 -1.81 -4.98 9.02
C VAL A 84 -1.49 -5.51 10.41
N LYS A 85 -1.66 -4.65 11.41
CA LYS A 85 -1.68 -5.01 12.82
C LYS A 85 -3.12 -4.97 13.30
N ALA A 86 -3.49 -5.94 14.11
CA ALA A 86 -4.82 -5.98 14.72
C ALA A 86 -4.73 -5.91 16.25
N SER A 87 -5.69 -5.21 16.85
CA SER A 87 -5.89 -5.12 18.30
C SER A 87 -7.38 -5.16 18.65
N ASP A 88 -7.68 -5.23 19.94
CA ASP A 88 -9.05 -5.12 20.47
C ASP A 88 -10.04 -6.12 19.86
N GLY A 89 -9.58 -7.37 19.68
CA GLY A 89 -10.37 -8.47 19.11
C GLY A 89 -10.28 -8.59 17.59
N GLY A 90 -9.58 -7.68 16.90
CA GLY A 90 -9.36 -7.75 15.46
C GLY A 90 -8.48 -8.93 15.03
N ASP A 91 -8.58 -9.28 13.74
CA ASP A 91 -7.82 -10.38 13.12
C ASP A 91 -7.11 -9.91 11.84
N ALA A 92 -5.80 -9.66 11.95
CA ALA A 92 -4.97 -9.19 10.85
C ALA A 92 -4.87 -10.20 9.69
N ALA A 93 -4.92 -11.50 9.96
CA ALA A 93 -4.86 -12.53 8.94
C ALA A 93 -6.15 -12.51 8.10
N ARG A 94 -7.30 -12.39 8.77
CA ARG A 94 -8.60 -12.25 8.11
C ARG A 94 -8.68 -10.98 7.28
N PHE A 95 -8.15 -9.86 7.77
CA PHE A 95 -8.09 -8.61 7.00
C PHE A 95 -7.27 -8.78 5.70
N LYS A 96 -6.11 -9.43 5.78
CA LYS A 96 -5.28 -9.75 4.60
C LYS A 96 -5.97 -10.73 3.64
N GLU A 97 -6.81 -11.64 4.16
CA GLU A 97 -7.61 -12.54 3.32
C GLU A 97 -8.70 -11.78 2.55
N GLU A 98 -9.39 -10.85 3.20
CA GLU A 98 -10.40 -9.99 2.56
C GLU A 98 -9.79 -9.03 1.53
N GLU A 99 -8.56 -8.56 1.74
CA GLU A 99 -7.82 -7.81 0.70
C GLU A 99 -7.58 -8.66 -0.55
N LYS A 100 -7.13 -9.92 -0.40
CA LYS A 100 -6.95 -10.84 -1.53
C LYS A 100 -8.26 -11.17 -2.27
N LYS A 101 -9.40 -11.14 -1.57
CA LYS A 101 -10.73 -11.33 -2.17
C LYS A 101 -11.25 -10.07 -2.88
N GLY A 102 -10.59 -8.93 -2.70
CA GLY A 102 -11.02 -7.65 -3.25
C GLY A 102 -12.17 -6.97 -2.48
N THR A 103 -12.54 -7.48 -1.31
CA THR A 103 -13.49 -6.83 -0.39
C THR A 103 -12.81 -5.77 0.50
N ILE A 104 -11.48 -5.71 0.44
CA ILE A 104 -10.66 -4.57 0.85
C ILE A 104 -9.74 -4.24 -0.33
N THR A 105 -9.63 -2.97 -0.70
CA THR A 105 -8.77 -2.56 -1.82
C THR A 105 -7.93 -1.34 -1.48
N VAL A 106 -6.77 -1.25 -2.12
CA VAL A 106 -5.95 -0.03 -2.16
C VAL A 106 -5.94 0.46 -3.60
N SER A 107 -6.55 1.62 -3.87
CA SER A 107 -6.64 2.18 -5.23
C SER A 107 -6.45 3.69 -5.20
N GLY A 108 -5.55 4.21 -6.05
CA GLY A 108 -5.27 5.63 -6.15
C GLY A 108 -4.86 6.28 -4.81
N GLY A 109 -4.20 5.53 -3.93
CA GLY A 109 -3.84 5.98 -2.59
C GLY A 109 -5.01 6.08 -1.61
N THR A 110 -6.14 5.44 -1.90
CA THR A 110 -7.29 5.28 -0.99
C THR A 110 -7.42 3.82 -0.57
N ILE A 111 -7.66 3.57 0.71
CA ILE A 111 -8.00 2.25 1.24
C ILE A 111 -9.51 2.18 1.38
N ASN A 112 -10.13 1.16 0.80
CA ASN A 112 -11.57 0.93 0.83
C ASN A 112 -11.86 -0.39 1.53
N VAL A 113 -12.66 -0.35 2.60
CA VAL A 113 -13.17 -1.54 3.28
C VAL A 113 -14.66 -1.64 2.94
N PHE A 114 -15.05 -2.63 2.14
CA PHE A 114 -16.43 -2.77 1.69
C PHE A 114 -17.33 -3.39 2.76
N PRO A 115 -18.67 -3.18 2.70
CA PRO A 115 -19.65 -3.85 3.56
C PRO A 115 -19.51 -5.37 3.64
N ALA A 116 -19.08 -6.02 2.56
CA ALA A 116 -18.77 -7.45 2.56
C ALA A 116 -17.66 -7.83 3.56
N ALA A 117 -16.58 -7.03 3.66
CA ALA A 117 -15.49 -7.26 4.60
C ALA A 117 -15.93 -6.97 6.05
N VAL A 118 -16.65 -5.88 6.29
CA VAL A 118 -17.13 -5.50 7.64
C VAL A 118 -18.09 -6.55 8.23
N LYS A 119 -18.82 -7.27 7.39
CA LYS A 119 -19.69 -8.37 7.82
C LYS A 119 -18.92 -9.57 8.39
N VAL A 120 -17.69 -9.82 7.93
CA VAL A 120 -16.94 -11.05 8.25
C VAL A 120 -15.71 -10.80 9.13
N LEU A 121 -15.22 -9.57 9.18
CA LEU A 121 -14.14 -9.19 10.07
C LEU A 121 -14.65 -9.09 11.51
N PRO A 122 -13.91 -9.61 12.49
CA PRO A 122 -14.17 -9.35 13.90
C PRO A 122 -14.23 -7.86 14.21
N ASN A 123 -14.96 -7.52 15.28
CA ASN A 123 -14.86 -6.16 15.81
C ASN A 123 -13.46 -5.96 16.39
N GLY A 124 -12.90 -4.77 16.19
CA GLY A 124 -11.55 -4.45 16.63
C GLY A 124 -10.89 -3.39 15.76
N ARG A 125 -9.60 -3.16 16.02
CA ARG A 125 -8.79 -2.15 15.32
C ARG A 125 -7.84 -2.81 14.35
N TYR A 126 -7.71 -2.21 13.19
CA TYR A 126 -6.88 -2.67 12.08
C TYR A 126 -5.99 -1.54 11.60
N THR A 127 -4.77 -1.48 12.12
CA THR A 127 -3.78 -0.47 11.76
C THR A 127 -2.98 -0.95 10.57
N VAL A 128 -3.09 -0.23 9.46
CA VAL A 128 -2.59 -0.63 8.14
C VAL A 128 -1.34 0.15 7.76
N SER A 129 -0.39 -0.55 7.16
CA SER A 129 0.80 0.02 6.54
C SER A 129 0.71 -0.10 5.02
N LEU A 130 1.13 0.94 4.29
CA LEU A 130 1.14 0.94 2.83
C LEU A 130 2.56 0.90 2.27
N LYS A 131 2.74 0.19 1.16
CA LYS A 131 3.90 0.35 0.30
C LYS A 131 3.54 1.32 -0.81
N VAL A 132 4.32 2.38 -0.94
CA VAL A 132 4.27 3.32 -2.07
C VAL A 132 5.48 3.07 -2.97
N TYR A 133 5.29 3.05 -4.27
CA TYR A 133 6.38 2.80 -5.20
C TYR A 133 6.12 3.36 -6.60
N ASN A 134 7.20 3.65 -7.31
CA ASN A 134 7.25 3.87 -8.74
C ASN A 134 8.52 3.20 -9.29
N GLU A 135 8.91 3.51 -10.53
CA GLU A 135 10.09 2.89 -11.13
C GLU A 135 11.35 3.19 -10.31
N GLY A 136 11.99 2.15 -9.77
CA GLY A 136 13.26 2.28 -9.05
C GLY A 136 13.17 2.79 -7.61
N HIS A 137 12.01 3.26 -7.13
CA HIS A 137 11.86 3.76 -5.77
C HIS A 137 10.70 3.09 -5.03
N THR A 138 10.88 2.90 -3.73
CA THR A 138 9.82 2.41 -2.85
C THR A 138 9.98 3.00 -1.46
N LYS A 139 8.84 3.17 -0.78
CA LYS A 139 8.77 3.54 0.62
C LYS A 139 7.65 2.78 1.33
N ILE A 140 7.92 2.37 2.57
CA ILE A 140 6.89 1.84 3.47
C ILE A 140 6.38 2.98 4.36
N LEU A 141 5.07 3.18 4.35
CA LEU A 141 4.33 4.06 5.24
C LEU A 141 3.73 3.20 6.35
N THR A 142 4.48 3.09 7.44
CA THR A 142 4.12 2.23 8.58
C THR A 142 2.96 2.81 9.38
N ASP A 143 2.01 1.96 9.75
CA ASP A 143 0.90 2.24 10.66
C ASP A 143 0.16 3.56 10.34
N ILE A 144 -0.11 3.77 9.05
CA ILE A 144 -0.48 5.08 8.50
C ILE A 144 -1.99 5.39 8.61
N CYS A 145 -2.83 4.37 8.80
CA CYS A 145 -4.27 4.51 8.98
C CYS A 145 -4.80 3.37 9.87
N THR A 146 -5.88 3.60 10.61
CA THR A 146 -6.56 2.58 11.41
C THR A 146 -8.03 2.49 11.03
N PHE A 147 -8.50 1.30 10.69
CA PHE A 147 -9.92 1.01 10.55
C PHE A 147 -10.43 0.39 11.85
N ILE A 148 -11.61 0.81 12.28
CA ILE A 148 -12.22 0.41 13.54
C ILE A 148 -13.55 -0.22 13.19
N ILE A 149 -13.67 -1.53 13.38
CA ILE A 149 -14.88 -2.28 13.04
C ILE A 149 -15.69 -2.50 14.31
N GLN A 150 -16.95 -2.09 14.28
CA GLN A 150 -17.88 -2.20 15.41
C GLN A 150 -19.32 -2.49 14.95
N GLU A 151 -20.19 -2.85 15.90
CA GLU A 151 -21.56 -3.26 15.57
C GLU A 151 -22.41 -2.10 15.04
N GLU A 152 -22.40 -0.96 15.70
CA GLU A 152 -23.33 0.16 15.49
C GLU A 152 -22.66 1.48 15.87
N GLU A 153 -23.26 2.60 15.45
CA GLU A 153 -22.75 3.98 15.64
C GLU A 153 -22.66 4.42 17.10
#